data_AF-A0A959XQJ2-F1
#
_entry.id   AF-A0A959XQJ2-F1
#
_cell.length_a   1.000
_cell.length_b   1.000
_cell.length_c   1.000
_cell.angle_alpha   90.00
_cell.angle_beta   90.00
_cell.angle_gamma   90.00
#
_symmetry.space_group_name_H-M   'P 1'
#
loop_
_entity.id
_entity.type
_entity.pdbx_description
1 polymer ?
#
loop_
_entity_poly.entity_id
_entity_poly.type
_entity_poly.pdbx_seq_one_letter_code
_entity_poly.pdbx_strand_id
1 'polypeptide(L)' 'MKKRTELKDLTVVELKDKLQEERASLTKLRFAHTVSPIESPVQLRTKRKDVARILTELRQRELANKTTK' A
#
# COMPACT_ATOMS: atom_id res chain seq x y z
N MET A 1 4.30 -3.69 10.22
CA MET A 1 2.83 -3.56 10.03
C MET A 1 2.46 -2.13 10.39
N LYS A 2 2.25 -1.24 9.41
CA LYS A 2 1.88 0.16 9.70
C LYS A 2 0.47 0.19 10.30
N LYS A 3 0.30 0.91 11.42
CA LYS A 3 -1.00 1.03 12.08
C LYS A 3 -1.93 1.86 11.20
N ARG A 4 -3.21 1.48 11.13
CA ARG A 4 -4.24 2.15 10.31
C ARG A 4 -4.36 3.65 10.63
N THR A 5 -3.96 4.06 11.83
CA THR A 5 -3.93 5.45 12.30
C THR A 5 -2.97 6.31 11.47
N GLU A 6 -1.76 5.81 11.19
CA GLU A 6 -0.72 6.56 10.44
C GLU A 6 -1.14 6.86 9.00
N LEU A 7 -2.12 6.14 8.45
CA LEU A 7 -2.65 6.38 7.10
C LEU A 7 -3.67 7.52 7.06
N LYS A 8 -4.35 7.80 8.17
CA LYS A 8 -5.35 8.87 8.25
C LYS A 8 -4.70 10.25 8.34
N ASP A 9 -3.54 10.33 8.97
CA ASP A 9 -2.80 11.58 9.18
C ASP A 9 -2.12 12.11 7.89
N LEU A 10 -2.01 11.26 6.86
CA LEU A 10 -1.40 11.61 5.58
C LEU A 10 -2.39 12.30 4.64
N THR A 11 -1.90 13.26 3.87
CA THR A 11 -2.66 13.91 2.81
C THR A 11 -2.87 12.97 1.62
N VAL A 12 -3.81 13.31 0.72
CA VAL A 12 -4.10 12.50 -0.48
C VAL A 12 -2.88 12.40 -1.41
N VAL A 13 -2.05 13.45 -1.46
CA VAL A 13 -0.83 13.48 -2.28
C VAL A 13 0.21 12.52 -1.69
N GLU A 14 0.51 12.63 -0.41
CA GLU A 14 1.48 11.76 0.27
C GLU A 14 1.05 10.28 0.25
N LEU A 15 -0.26 10.00 0.30
CA LEU A 15 -0.78 8.64 0.15
C LEU A 15 -0.53 8.07 -1.25
N LYS A 16 -0.63 8.89 -2.29
CA LYS A 16 -0.32 8.48 -3.67
C LYS A 16 1.18 8.25 -3.86
N ASP A 17 2.02 9.09 -3.30
CA ASP A 17 3.48 8.94 -3.37
C ASP A 17 3.92 7.67 -2.65
N LYS A 18 3.43 7.44 -1.41
CA LYS A 18 3.67 6.19 -0.69
C LYS A 18 3.13 4.97 -1.41
N LEU A 19 1.98 5.07 -2.09
CA LEU A 19 1.43 3.98 -2.89
C LEU A 19 2.39 3.59 -4.01
N GLN A 20 2.99 4.58 -4.68
CA GLN A 20 3.94 4.35 -5.76
C GLN A 20 5.22 3.67 -5.24
N GLU A 21 5.77 4.15 -4.13
CA GLU A 21 6.94 3.53 -3.48
C GLU A 21 6.69 2.09 -3.04
N GLU A 22 5.59 1.84 -2.31
CA GLU A 22 5.26 0.50 -1.81
C GLU A 22 4.94 -0.46 -2.95
N ARG A 23 4.35 0.02 -4.06
CA ARG A 23 4.18 -0.78 -5.29
C ARG A 23 5.52 -1.14 -5.90
N ALA A 24 6.44 -0.17 -6.06
CA ALA A 24 7.77 -0.43 -6.61
C ALA A 24 8.55 -1.45 -5.76
N SER A 25 8.47 -1.31 -4.43
CA SER A 25 9.04 -2.27 -3.47
C SER A 25 8.43 -3.66 -3.62
N LEU A 26 7.10 -3.77 -3.73
CA LEU A 26 6.41 -5.04 -3.94
C LEU A 26 6.86 -5.72 -5.25
N THR A 27 7.02 -4.96 -6.34
CA THR A 27 7.47 -5.51 -7.62
C THR A 27 8.90 -6.03 -7.52
N LYS A 28 9.82 -5.29 -6.90
CA LYS A 28 11.19 -5.74 -6.63
C LYS A 28 11.22 -7.02 -5.81
N LEU A 29 10.43 -7.10 -4.73
CA LEU A 29 10.30 -8.29 -3.89
C LEU A 29 9.71 -9.48 -4.66
N ARG A 30 8.75 -9.26 -5.56
CA ARG A 30 8.24 -10.31 -6.45
C ARG A 30 9.33 -10.85 -7.37
N PHE A 31 10.11 -9.96 -7.99
CA PHE A 31 11.23 -10.37 -8.85
C PHE A 31 12.31 -11.12 -8.07
N ALA A 32 12.70 -10.63 -6.89
CA ALA A 32 13.66 -11.31 -6.01
C ALA A 32 13.17 -12.72 -5.64
N HIS A 33 11.89 -12.86 -5.23
CA HIS A 33 11.29 -14.14 -4.90
C HIS A 33 11.21 -15.10 -6.09
N THR A 34 10.98 -14.60 -7.32
CA THR A 34 10.98 -15.45 -8.52
C THR A 34 12.38 -15.93 -8.90
N VAL A 35 13.42 -15.14 -8.62
CA VAL A 35 14.82 -15.47 -8.94
C VAL A 35 15.43 -16.36 -7.85
N SER A 36 15.11 -16.12 -6.58
CA SER A 36 15.55 -16.92 -5.45
C SER A 36 14.40 -17.13 -4.45
N PRO A 37 13.79 -18.32 -4.42
CA PRO A 37 12.58 -18.58 -3.61
C PRO A 37 12.81 -18.69 -2.10
N ILE A 38 13.96 -18.24 -1.56
CA ILE A 38 14.33 -18.44 -0.14
C ILE A 38 14.06 -17.19 0.73
N GLU A 39 13.80 -16.01 0.15
CA GLU A 39 13.49 -14.79 0.93
C GLU A 39 12.01 -14.71 1.35
N SER A 40 11.67 -15.39 2.44
CA SER A 40 10.51 -15.10 3.32
C SER A 40 9.19 -14.64 2.64
N PRO A 41 8.30 -15.58 2.24
CA PRO A 41 6.98 -15.26 1.64
C PRO A 41 6.08 -14.39 2.53
N VAL A 42 6.37 -14.32 3.84
CA VAL A 42 5.67 -13.46 4.80
C VAL A 42 5.85 -11.98 4.45
N GLN A 43 7.03 -11.56 3.99
CA GLN A 43 7.31 -10.16 3.65
C GLN A 43 6.50 -9.70 2.43
N LEU A 44 6.35 -10.58 1.43
CA LEU A 44 5.51 -10.33 0.27
C LEU A 44 4.04 -10.16 0.68
N ARG A 45 3.57 -10.98 1.62
CA ARG A 45 2.21 -10.88 2.16
C ARG A 45 2.00 -9.58 2.93
N THR A 46 2.97 -9.13 3.73
CA THR A 46 2.86 -7.88 4.48
C THR A 46 2.83 -6.67 3.56
N LYS A 47 3.73 -6.61 2.57
CA LYS A 47 3.76 -5.51 1.60
C LYS A 47 2.49 -5.42 0.77
N ARG A 48 1.94 -6.56 0.35
CA ARG A 48 0.64 -6.61 -0.36
C ARG A 48 -0.51 -6.06 0.50
N LYS A 49 -0.52 -6.37 1.80
CA LYS A 49 -1.52 -5.84 2.74
C LYS A 49 -1.35 -4.33 2.95
N ASP A 50 -0.14 -3.82 2.99
CA ASP A 50 0.12 -2.38 3.16
C ASP A 50 -0.38 -1.58 1.95
N VAL A 51 -0.11 -2.04 0.72
CA VAL A 51 -0.66 -1.45 -0.52
C VAL A 51 -2.20 -1.45 -0.50
N ALA A 52 -2.83 -2.56 -0.11
CA ALA A 52 -4.28 -2.66 -0.05
C ALA A 52 -4.92 -1.67 0.94
N ARG A 53 -4.27 -1.41 2.09
CA ARG A 53 -4.75 -0.43 3.07
C ARG A 53 -4.70 0.99 2.52
N ILE A 54 -3.62 1.37 1.83
CA ILE A 54 -3.50 2.70 1.20
C ILE A 54 -4.59 2.91 0.15
N LEU A 55 -4.82 1.90 -0.71
CA LEU A 55 -5.89 1.95 -1.71
C LEU A 55 -7.28 2.07 -1.08
N THR A 56 -7.51 1.35 0.03
CA THR A 56 -8.80 1.41 0.75
C THR A 56 -9.05 2.81 1.30
N GLU A 57 -8.04 3.43 1.91
CA GLU A 57 -8.13 4.79 2.45
C GLU A 57 -8.39 5.81 1.33
N LEU A 58 -7.65 5.75 0.22
CA LEU A 58 -7.89 6.60 -0.95
C LEU A 58 -9.33 6.46 -1.45
N ARG A 59 -9.83 5.22 -1.55
CA ARG A 59 -11.20 4.96 -2.00
C ARG A 59 -12.24 5.48 -1.02
N GLN A 60 -12.00 5.36 0.29
CA GLN A 60 -12.90 5.92 1.31
C GLN A 60 -13.02 7.44 1.17
N ARG A 61 -11.91 8.13 0.94
CA ARG A 61 -11.89 9.59 0.71
C ARG A 61 -12.60 9.98 -0.59
N GLU A 62 -12.41 9.23 -1.67
CA GLU A 62 -13.15 9.43 -2.92
C GLU A 62 -14.66 9.29 -2.74
N LEU A 63 -15.10 8.26 -2.00
CA LEU A 63 -16.52 8.02 -1.75
C LEU A 63 -17.13 9.13 -0.89
N ALA A 64 -16.43 9.60 0.15
CA ALA A 64 -16.88 10.72 0.98
C ALA A 64 -17.03 12.02 0.18
N ASN A 65 -16.12 12.29 -0.76
CA ASN A 65 -16.21 13.46 -1.65
C ASN A 65 -17.32 13.33 -2.70
N LYS A 66 -17.74 12.09 -3.03
CA LYS A 66 -18.82 11.85 -4.00
C LYS A 66 -20.21 12.02 -3.36
N THR A 67 -20.36 11.72 -2.08
CA THR A 67 -21.63 11.86 -1.34
C THR A 67 -22.01 13.31 -1.01
N THR A 68 -21.07 14.25 -1.12
CA THR A 68 -21.28 15.68 -0.86
C THR A 68 -21.61 16.49 -2.12
N LYS A 69 -21.91 15.81 -3.24
CA LYS A 69 -22.31 16.40 -4.52
C LYS A 69 -23.69 15.89 -4.92
#